data_AF-A0A9E5VW21-F1
#
_entry.id   AF-A0A9E5VW21-F1
#
_cell.length_a   1.000
_cell.length_b   1.000
_cell.length_c   1.000
_cell.angle_alpha   90.00
_cell.angle_beta   90.00
_cell.angle_gamma   90.00
#
_symmetry.space_group_name_H-M   'P 1'
#
loop_
_entity.id
_entity.type
_entity.pdbx_description
1 polymer ?
#
loop_
_entity_poly.entity_id
_entity_poly.type
_entity_poly.pdbx_seq_one_letter_code
_entity_poly.pdbx_strand_id
1 'polypeptide(L)'
;MLEIQVDCQTPDSLSAGLCALLSRWGEHVPYECIAGLSGASFSPALRRQETCASCWMDVGSDARLEFLGNALGFSVEALPQPLTPEQARRVACQALKAGDGVLVASQHGWTLLPEWPVRLDPQPPDAMRLYILRPATRYLSRCEALRDALRHASQVANGYCAEDGVAYGGELYAAWQERLGWDAFCPECGNHDWLCAERTARRAQHGQRAAARFLNRAAALLPRWSEDAALLMAENAYNAMARKLTPYTAPGAIAGWWHDRAARARFEADVAEVADLHVHAALSLACLACRL
;
A
#
# COMPACT_ATOMS: atom_id res chain seq x y z
N MET A 1 2.00 -7.15 23.19
CA MET A 1 2.86 -7.88 22.25
C MET A 1 2.12 -7.89 20.91
N LEU A 2 2.49 -6.99 20.02
CA LEU A 2 1.89 -6.82 18.70
C LEU A 2 3.06 -7.00 17.73
N GLU A 3 3.39 -8.25 17.47
CA GLU A 3 4.32 -8.60 16.41
C GLU A 3 3.56 -8.38 15.10
N ILE A 4 3.78 -7.24 14.44
CA ILE A 4 3.34 -7.07 13.06
C ILE A 4 4.35 -7.82 12.22
N GLN A 5 4.21 -9.14 12.19
CA GLN A 5 4.79 -9.90 11.09
C GLN A 5 4.19 -9.36 9.80
N VAL A 6 5.04 -9.27 8.77
CA VAL A 6 4.60 -9.14 7.38
C VAL A 6 3.85 -10.43 7.04
N ASP A 7 2.62 -10.54 7.53
CA ASP A 7 1.69 -11.48 6.98
C ASP A 7 1.25 -10.85 5.65
N CYS A 8 1.53 -11.58 4.58
CA CYS A 8 0.99 -11.36 3.24
C CYS A 8 -0.55 -11.14 3.19
N GLN A 9 -1.26 -11.34 4.30
CA GLN A 9 -2.66 -10.98 4.53
C GLN A 9 -2.92 -9.51 4.87
N THR A 10 -1.90 -8.73 5.28
CA THR A 10 -2.04 -7.29 5.55
C THR A 10 -1.88 -6.52 4.23
N PRO A 11 -2.83 -5.66 3.82
CA PRO A 11 -2.87 -5.12 2.46
C PRO A 11 -1.73 -4.15 2.11
N ASP A 12 -1.30 -3.35 3.09
CA ASP A 12 -0.11 -2.50 3.07
C ASP A 12 0.52 -2.54 4.47
N SER A 13 1.72 -3.11 4.53
CA SER A 13 2.47 -3.34 5.77
C SER A 13 3.00 -2.05 6.39
N LEU A 14 3.22 -0.99 5.58
CA LEU A 14 3.65 0.31 6.10
C LEU A 14 2.52 0.98 6.88
N SER A 15 1.33 1.11 6.28
CA SER A 15 0.19 1.75 6.93
C SER A 15 -0.21 1.02 8.22
N ALA A 16 -0.18 -0.31 8.22
CA ALA A 16 -0.43 -1.11 9.42
C ALA A 16 0.63 -0.87 10.50
N GLY A 17 1.91 -0.84 10.13
CA GLY A 17 3.02 -0.52 11.03
C GLY A 17 2.87 0.86 11.66
N LEU A 18 2.58 1.89 10.85
CA LEU A 18 2.37 3.24 11.34
C LEU A 18 1.15 3.36 12.28
N CYS A 19 0.03 2.66 11.99
CA CYS A 19 -1.12 2.62 12.90
C CYS A 19 -0.74 2.11 14.29
N ALA A 20 0.00 1.02 14.36
CA ALA A 20 0.42 0.44 15.64
C ALA A 20 1.44 1.32 16.37
N LEU A 21 2.39 1.91 15.63
CA LEU A 21 3.37 2.82 16.20
C LEU A 21 2.72 4.08 16.78
N LEU A 22 1.83 4.73 16.02
CA LEU A 22 1.11 5.91 16.49
C LEU A 22 0.25 5.58 17.72
N SER A 23 -0.43 4.42 17.70
CA SER A 23 -1.22 3.97 18.85
C SER A 23 -0.37 3.76 20.10
N ARG A 24 0.87 3.25 19.93
CA ARG A 24 1.84 3.13 21.02
C ARG A 24 2.28 4.49 21.58
N TRP A 25 2.29 5.53 20.74
CA TRP A 25 2.54 6.91 21.14
C TRP A 25 1.29 7.67 21.61
N GLY A 26 0.14 7.00 21.74
CA GLY A 26 -1.10 7.59 22.23
C GLY A 26 -1.94 8.31 21.16
N GLU A 27 -1.56 8.21 19.88
CA GLU A 27 -2.32 8.78 18.76
C GLU A 27 -3.07 7.68 18.00
N HIS A 28 -4.38 7.86 17.83
CA HIS A 28 -5.21 6.89 17.11
C HIS A 28 -5.55 7.42 15.72
N VAL A 29 -4.83 6.92 14.72
CA VAL A 29 -5.04 7.26 13.31
C VAL A 29 -5.53 6.01 12.56
N PRO A 30 -6.72 6.05 11.94
CA PRO A 30 -7.26 4.91 11.21
C PRO A 30 -6.39 4.50 10.02
N TYR A 31 -6.36 3.21 9.71
CA TYR A 31 -5.57 2.64 8.63
C TYR A 31 -5.82 3.31 7.29
N GLU A 32 -7.09 3.51 6.93
CA GLU A 32 -7.47 4.17 5.68
C GLU A 32 -6.96 5.62 5.60
N CYS A 33 -6.77 6.31 6.74
CA CYS A 33 -6.18 7.63 6.75
C CYS A 33 -4.71 7.57 6.37
N ILE A 34 -3.95 6.63 6.95
CA ILE A 34 -2.52 6.48 6.64
C ILE A 34 -2.34 6.00 5.19
N ALA A 35 -3.10 4.98 4.78
CA ALA A 35 -3.04 4.42 3.42
C ALA A 35 -3.50 5.40 2.33
N GLY A 36 -4.40 6.33 2.66
CA GLY A 36 -4.79 7.41 1.75
C GLY A 36 -3.75 8.53 1.71
N LEU A 37 -3.20 8.94 2.86
CA LEU A 37 -2.14 9.96 2.93
C LEU A 37 -0.85 9.53 2.20
N SER A 38 -0.52 8.23 2.27
CA SER A 38 0.65 7.66 1.60
C SER A 38 0.47 7.55 0.08
N GLY A 39 -0.78 7.53 -0.41
CA GLY A 39 -1.09 7.25 -1.82
C GLY A 39 -1.25 5.76 -2.15
N ALA A 40 -0.80 4.86 -1.27
CA ALA A 40 -0.75 3.41 -1.54
C ALA A 40 -2.14 2.78 -1.78
N SER A 41 -3.20 3.35 -1.20
CA SER A 41 -4.57 2.86 -1.43
C SER A 41 -5.14 3.24 -2.80
N PHE A 42 -4.61 4.28 -3.45
CA PHE A 42 -5.17 4.83 -4.68
C PHE A 42 -4.64 4.16 -5.93
N SER A 43 -3.44 3.59 -5.86
CA SER A 43 -2.88 2.82 -6.95
C SER A 43 -2.11 1.64 -6.38
N PRO A 44 -2.36 0.42 -6.87
CA PRO A 44 -1.37 -0.63 -6.70
C PRO A 44 -0.04 -0.19 -7.34
N ALA A 45 1.05 -0.59 -6.70
CA ALA A 45 2.36 -0.54 -7.32
C ALA A 45 2.61 -1.85 -8.09
N LEU A 46 3.58 -1.84 -9.00
CA LEU A 46 4.10 -3.00 -9.70
C LEU A 46 5.59 -2.80 -9.89
N ARG A 47 6.40 -3.64 -9.25
CA ARG A 47 7.83 -3.74 -9.57
C ARG A 47 8.08 -4.98 -10.41
N ARG A 48 8.27 -4.81 -11.72
CA ARG A 48 8.40 -5.94 -12.67
C ARG A 48 9.56 -6.89 -12.37
N GLN A 49 10.55 -6.43 -11.61
CA GLN A 49 11.70 -7.24 -11.16
C GLN A 49 11.30 -8.26 -10.08
N GLU A 50 10.15 -8.08 -9.42
CA GLU A 50 9.63 -9.05 -8.46
C GLU A 50 9.14 -10.30 -9.17
N THR A 51 9.80 -11.42 -8.87
CA THR A 51 9.49 -12.72 -9.46
C THR A 51 8.18 -13.29 -8.93
N CYS A 52 7.81 -12.95 -7.69
CA CYS A 52 6.56 -13.36 -7.08
C CYS A 52 5.46 -12.32 -7.27
N ALA A 53 4.41 -12.68 -8.01
CA ALA A 53 3.29 -11.79 -8.29
C ALA A 53 2.50 -11.36 -7.04
N SER A 54 2.62 -12.11 -5.93
CA SER A 54 1.98 -11.66 -4.69
C SER A 54 2.59 -10.37 -4.17
N CYS A 55 3.86 -10.05 -4.47
CA CYS A 55 4.60 -8.92 -3.91
C CYS A 55 4.32 -7.57 -4.59
N TRP A 56 3.67 -7.55 -5.76
CA TRP A 56 3.59 -6.36 -6.61
C TRP A 56 3.10 -5.09 -5.90
N MET A 57 2.27 -5.22 -4.87
CA MET A 57 1.68 -4.10 -4.10
C MET A 57 2.42 -3.72 -2.79
N ASP A 58 3.60 -4.28 -2.51
CA ASP A 58 4.34 -4.01 -1.25
C ASP A 58 5.35 -2.85 -1.37
N VAL A 59 5.49 -2.25 -2.56
CA VAL A 59 6.58 -1.32 -2.88
C VAL A 59 6.13 0.14 -3.00
N GLY A 60 7.05 1.02 -2.57
CA GLY A 60 7.17 2.39 -3.06
C GLY A 60 6.55 3.50 -2.22
N SER A 61 6.99 3.65 -0.97
CA SER A 61 6.48 4.67 -0.05
C SER A 61 7.55 5.39 0.78
N ASP A 62 8.85 5.11 0.62
CA ASP A 62 9.86 5.82 1.40
C ASP A 62 9.87 7.32 1.08
N ALA A 63 9.64 7.69 -0.18
CA ALA A 63 9.52 9.07 -0.63
C ALA A 63 8.40 9.86 0.09
N ARG A 64 7.42 9.18 0.67
CA ARG A 64 6.30 9.81 1.40
C ARG A 64 6.43 9.72 2.92
N LEU A 65 7.47 9.07 3.47
CA LEU A 65 7.64 8.96 4.91
C LEU A 65 7.80 10.32 5.60
N GLU A 66 8.58 11.23 5.04
CA GLU A 66 8.74 12.58 5.61
C GLU A 66 7.43 13.35 5.60
N PHE A 67 6.69 13.30 4.49
CA PHE A 67 5.35 13.88 4.41
C PHE A 67 4.41 13.30 5.47
N LEU A 68 4.38 11.97 5.61
CA LEU A 68 3.58 11.29 6.62
C LEU A 68 3.97 11.73 8.03
N GLY A 69 5.27 11.91 8.29
CA GLY A 69 5.77 12.45 9.54
C GLY A 69 5.25 13.86 9.83
N ASN A 70 5.34 14.74 8.85
CA ASN A 70 4.85 16.11 8.96
C ASN A 70 3.33 16.20 9.15
N ALA A 71 2.56 15.28 8.54
CA ALA A 71 1.11 15.22 8.65
C ALA A 71 0.63 14.56 9.96
N LEU A 72 1.32 13.53 10.44
CA LEU A 72 0.85 12.67 11.54
C LEU A 72 1.51 13.02 12.88
N GLY A 73 2.68 13.67 12.86
CA GLY A 73 3.38 14.13 14.07
C GLY A 73 4.56 13.23 14.45
N PHE A 74 5.42 12.93 13.48
CA PHE A 74 6.68 12.23 13.73
C PHE A 74 7.80 12.72 12.82
N SER A 75 9.03 12.55 13.25
CA SER A 75 10.22 12.77 12.43
C SER A 75 10.73 11.45 11.88
N VAL A 76 11.42 11.50 10.75
CA VAL A 76 12.01 10.34 10.06
C VAL A 76 13.51 10.55 9.99
N GLU A 77 14.28 9.57 10.44
CA GLU A 77 15.72 9.48 10.22
C GLU A 77 16.00 8.22 9.39
N ALA A 78 16.40 8.42 8.14
CA ALA A 78 16.92 7.34 7.30
C ALA A 78 18.38 7.06 7.66
N LEU A 79 18.72 5.81 8.00
CA LEU A 79 20.10 5.47 8.32
C LEU A 79 20.95 5.34 7.05
N PRO A 80 22.22 5.81 7.07
CA PRO A 80 23.12 5.72 5.94
C PRO A 80 23.46 4.27 5.63
N GLN A 81 23.48 3.92 4.34
CA GLN A 81 23.83 2.59 3.84
C GLN A 81 25.24 2.56 3.22
N PRO A 82 25.92 1.40 3.22
CA PRO A 82 25.48 0.12 3.79
C PRO A 82 25.67 0.05 5.31
N LEU A 83 24.75 -0.61 6.01
CA LEU A 83 24.91 -0.95 7.44
C LEU A 83 25.34 -2.40 7.59
N THR A 84 26.33 -2.66 8.45
CA THR A 84 26.57 -4.02 8.92
C THR A 84 25.39 -4.50 9.79
N PRO A 85 25.08 -5.81 9.84
CA PRO A 85 24.05 -6.34 10.71
C PRO A 85 24.22 -5.95 12.19
N GLU A 86 25.46 -5.91 12.72
CA GLU A 86 25.69 -5.44 14.09
C GLU A 86 25.40 -3.95 14.29
N GLN A 87 25.70 -3.09 13.32
CA GLN A 87 25.38 -1.66 13.39
C GLN A 87 23.86 -1.44 13.36
N ALA A 88 23.16 -2.06 12.40
CA ALA A 88 21.71 -2.00 12.28
C ALA A 88 21.04 -2.47 13.59
N ARG A 89 21.50 -3.59 14.14
CA ARG A 89 21.06 -4.11 15.45
C ARG A 89 21.26 -3.11 16.57
N ARG A 90 22.47 -2.56 16.71
CA ARG A 90 22.83 -1.66 17.81
C ARG A 90 21.93 -0.42 17.82
N VAL A 91 21.78 0.20 16.65
CA VAL A 91 20.98 1.42 16.49
C VAL A 91 19.49 1.12 16.72
N ALA A 92 18.96 0.03 16.14
CA ALA A 92 17.57 -0.36 16.35
C ALA A 92 17.27 -0.64 17.84
N CYS A 93 18.16 -1.36 18.55
CA CYS A 93 18.02 -1.59 19.99
C CYS A 93 18.01 -0.28 20.80
N GLN A 94 18.86 0.68 20.44
CA GLN A 94 18.93 1.97 21.13
C GLN A 94 17.66 2.79 20.91
N ALA A 95 17.20 2.87 19.66
CA ALA A 95 15.95 3.56 19.30
C ALA A 95 14.74 2.97 20.04
N LEU A 96 14.58 1.63 20.00
CA LEU A 96 13.45 0.96 20.67
C LEU A 96 13.47 1.18 22.19
N LYS A 97 14.65 1.18 22.83
CA LYS A 97 14.78 1.49 24.26
C LYS A 97 14.40 2.94 24.60
N ALA A 98 14.57 3.87 23.66
CA ALA A 98 14.15 5.26 23.80
C ALA A 98 12.64 5.46 23.58
N GLY A 99 11.90 4.42 23.16
CA GLY A 99 10.48 4.51 22.81
C GLY A 99 10.23 4.90 21.34
N ASP A 100 11.29 5.02 20.53
CA ASP A 100 11.21 5.33 19.11
C ASP A 100 10.68 4.14 18.31
N GLY A 101 10.12 4.41 17.13
CA GLY A 101 9.73 3.40 16.15
C GLY A 101 10.90 3.04 15.24
N VAL A 102 10.98 1.77 14.83
CA VAL A 102 11.95 1.32 13.84
C VAL A 102 11.21 0.66 12.70
N LEU A 103 11.31 1.25 11.50
CA LEU A 103 10.80 0.68 10.27
C LEU A 103 11.93 0.11 9.42
N VAL A 104 11.67 -1.04 8.83
CA VAL A 104 12.58 -1.71 7.90
C VAL A 104 11.87 -1.84 6.56
N ALA A 105 12.44 -1.27 5.51
CA ALA A 105 12.00 -1.51 4.14
C ALA A 105 12.90 -2.56 3.50
N SER A 106 12.29 -3.57 2.90
CA SER A 106 12.95 -4.66 2.18
C SER A 106 12.30 -4.88 0.82
N GLN A 107 12.85 -5.80 0.02
CA GLN A 107 12.21 -6.26 -1.21
C GLN A 107 10.86 -6.98 -1.01
N HIS A 108 10.52 -7.36 0.23
CA HIS A 108 9.25 -8.02 0.56
C HIS A 108 8.26 -7.09 1.28
N GLY A 109 8.55 -5.79 1.33
CA GLY A 109 7.70 -4.78 1.97
C GLY A 109 8.30 -4.19 3.24
N TRP A 110 7.41 -3.69 4.09
CA TRP A 110 7.74 -2.88 5.27
C TRP A 110 7.49 -3.65 6.57
N THR A 111 8.43 -3.56 7.50
CA THR A 111 8.31 -4.18 8.83
C THR A 111 8.49 -3.14 9.90
N LEU A 112 7.50 -2.97 10.78
CA LEU A 112 7.68 -2.28 12.05
C LEU A 112 8.28 -3.25 13.05
N LEU A 113 9.44 -2.92 13.60
CA LEU A 113 10.03 -3.73 14.67
C LEU A 113 9.32 -3.42 16.00
N PRO A 114 8.61 -4.39 16.62
CA PRO A 114 7.93 -4.17 17.89
C PRO A 114 8.92 -4.06 19.05
N GLU A 115 10.00 -4.83 18.99
CA GLU A 115 11.08 -4.94 19.96
C GLU A 115 12.28 -5.64 19.27
N TRP A 116 13.45 -5.70 19.92
CA TRP A 116 14.61 -6.43 19.40
C TRP A 116 14.95 -7.61 20.30
N PRO A 117 15.34 -8.80 19.77
CA PRO A 117 15.55 -9.11 18.35
C PRO A 117 14.27 -9.52 17.60
N VAL A 118 14.13 -9.03 16.37
CA VAL A 118 13.25 -9.66 15.37
C VAL A 118 14.11 -10.55 14.49
N ARG A 119 13.61 -11.74 14.13
CA ARG A 119 14.17 -12.50 13.01
C ARG A 119 13.92 -11.71 11.74
N LEU A 120 14.92 -10.99 11.26
CA LEU A 120 14.96 -10.56 9.88
C LEU A 120 15.44 -11.77 9.07
N ASP A 121 14.66 -12.19 8.08
CA ASP A 121 15.12 -13.21 7.14
C ASP A 121 16.47 -12.78 6.55
N PRO A 122 17.43 -13.70 6.37
CA PRO A 122 18.75 -13.36 5.87
C PRO A 122 18.62 -12.76 4.46
N GLN A 123 18.77 -11.44 4.36
CA GLN A 123 18.84 -10.71 3.10
C GLN A 123 20.25 -10.16 2.89
N PRO A 124 20.66 -9.91 1.63
CA PRO A 124 21.84 -9.13 1.34
C PRO A 124 21.78 -7.79 2.11
N PRO A 125 22.86 -7.35 2.79
CA PRO A 125 22.89 -6.08 3.54
C PRO A 125 22.48 -4.87 2.71
N ASP A 126 22.67 -4.93 1.40
CA ASP A 126 22.41 -3.85 0.44
C ASP A 126 20.91 -3.73 0.06
N ALA A 127 20.07 -4.67 0.49
CA ALA A 127 18.65 -4.74 0.13
C ALA A 127 17.69 -4.17 1.19
N MET A 128 18.21 -3.65 2.31
CA MET A 128 17.42 -3.26 3.47
C MET A 128 17.66 -1.80 3.87
N ARG A 129 16.61 -0.99 3.92
CA ARG A 129 16.65 0.41 4.41
C ARG A 129 16.02 0.47 5.80
N LEU A 130 16.69 1.13 6.74
CA LEU A 130 16.22 1.24 8.12
C LEU A 130 15.91 2.71 8.45
N TYR A 131 14.74 2.94 9.02
CA TYR A 131 14.26 4.26 9.41
C TYR A 131 13.95 4.28 10.89
N ILE A 132 14.42 5.32 11.58
CA ILE A 132 14.02 5.62 12.94
C ILE A 132 12.93 6.67 12.89
N LEU A 133 11.81 6.39 13.55
CA LEU A 133 10.68 7.29 13.66
C LEU A 133 10.57 7.79 15.11
N ARG A 134 10.43 9.10 15.30
CA ARG A 134 10.30 9.68 16.64
C ARG A 134 9.07 10.57 16.75
N PRO A 135 8.35 10.59 17.89
CA PRO A 135 7.28 11.56 18.09
C PRO A 135 7.77 12.98 17.84
N ALA A 136 6.99 13.76 17.09
CA ALA A 136 7.31 15.14 16.77
C ALA A 136 6.03 15.97 16.69
N THR A 137 6.18 17.29 16.58
CA THR A 137 5.05 18.17 16.33
C THR A 137 4.59 18.03 14.87
N ARG A 138 3.28 18.08 14.63
CA ARG A 138 2.74 18.16 13.26
C ARG A 138 3.15 19.48 12.63
N TYR A 139 3.66 19.42 11.41
CA TYR A 139 4.02 20.61 10.63
C TYR A 139 2.93 21.00 9.63
N LEU A 140 2.12 20.03 9.19
CA LEU A 140 1.01 20.28 8.28
C LEU A 140 -0.31 20.35 9.04
N SER A 141 -1.16 21.32 8.68
CA SER A 141 -2.56 21.27 9.06
C SER A 141 -3.25 20.09 8.36
N ARG A 142 -4.39 19.64 8.91
CA ARG A 142 -5.19 18.57 8.30
C ARG A 142 -5.60 18.90 6.86
N CYS A 143 -5.96 20.15 6.59
CA CYS A 143 -6.37 20.59 5.26
C CYS A 143 -5.21 20.54 4.25
N GLU A 144 -4.00 20.96 4.66
CA GLU A 144 -2.81 20.89 3.81
C GLU A 144 -2.42 19.45 3.51
N ALA A 145 -2.39 18.60 4.54
CA ALA A 145 -2.09 17.18 4.39
C ALA A 145 -3.10 16.49 3.45
N LEU A 146 -4.41 16.77 3.57
CA LEU A 146 -5.43 16.19 2.69
C LEU A 146 -5.30 16.69 1.24
N ARG A 147 -5.04 17.99 1.02
CA ARG A 147 -4.84 18.52 -0.35
C ARG A 147 -3.63 17.90 -1.01
N ASP A 148 -2.51 17.85 -0.31
CA ASP A 148 -1.28 17.24 -0.83
C ASP A 148 -1.47 15.77 -1.13
N ALA A 149 -2.10 15.02 -0.21
CA ALA A 149 -2.41 13.60 -0.40
C ALA A 149 -3.31 13.36 -1.62
N LEU A 150 -4.30 14.21 -1.89
CA LEU A 150 -5.16 14.05 -3.07
C LEU A 150 -4.45 14.42 -4.38
N ARG A 151 -3.56 15.41 -4.37
CA ARG A 151 -2.70 15.69 -5.53
C ARG A 151 -1.78 14.51 -5.82
N HIS A 152 -1.17 13.94 -4.78
CA HIS A 152 -0.34 12.76 -4.90
C HIS A 152 -1.15 11.53 -5.36
N ALA A 153 -2.34 11.32 -4.80
CA ALA A 153 -3.27 10.27 -5.20
C ALA A 153 -3.61 10.36 -6.70
N SER A 154 -3.87 11.58 -7.19
CA SER A 154 -4.09 11.82 -8.62
C SER A 154 -2.86 11.42 -9.46
N GLN A 155 -1.66 11.77 -9.02
CA GLN A 155 -0.43 11.40 -9.73
C GLN A 155 -0.26 9.87 -9.82
N VAL A 156 -0.29 9.18 -8.68
CA VAL A 156 -0.05 7.73 -8.64
C VAL A 156 -1.17 6.95 -9.35
N ALA A 157 -2.44 7.37 -9.21
CA ALA A 157 -3.54 6.74 -9.92
C ALA A 157 -3.41 6.86 -11.46
N ASN A 158 -2.82 7.96 -11.95
CA ASN A 158 -2.50 8.17 -13.36
C ASN A 158 -1.15 7.54 -13.79
N GLY A 159 -0.52 6.72 -12.94
CA GLY A 159 0.73 6.04 -13.25
C GLY A 159 1.99 6.90 -13.09
N TYR A 160 1.87 8.13 -12.59
CA TYR A 160 3.01 8.99 -12.35
C TYR A 160 3.59 8.76 -10.96
N CYS A 161 4.84 8.30 -10.90
CA CYS A 161 5.65 8.28 -9.69
C CYS A 161 7.12 8.57 -10.04
N ALA A 162 7.86 9.12 -9.09
CA ALA A 162 9.28 9.42 -9.22
C ALA A 162 10.20 8.22 -8.90
N GLU A 163 9.65 7.07 -8.51
CA GLU A 163 10.44 5.91 -8.09
C GLU A 163 10.84 5.05 -9.29
N ASP A 164 12.16 4.93 -9.50
CA ASP A 164 12.73 4.13 -10.58
C ASP A 164 12.32 2.65 -10.48
N GLY A 165 11.85 2.09 -11.59
CA GLY A 165 11.52 0.67 -11.71
C GLY A 165 10.20 0.24 -11.07
N VAL A 166 9.39 1.20 -10.58
CA VAL A 166 8.04 0.94 -10.07
C VAL A 166 7.00 1.55 -11.01
N ALA A 167 6.09 0.71 -11.50
CA ALA A 167 4.93 1.13 -12.27
C ALA A 167 3.71 1.30 -11.37
N TYR A 168 2.86 2.26 -11.69
CA TYR A 168 1.60 2.54 -11.00
C TYR A 168 0.45 2.62 -12.01
N GLY A 169 -0.76 2.83 -11.52
CA GLY A 169 -1.98 2.98 -12.30
C GLY A 169 -2.43 1.67 -12.94
N GLY A 170 -2.81 1.77 -14.22
CA GLY A 170 -3.33 0.64 -15.01
C GLY A 170 -2.33 -0.50 -15.23
N GLU A 171 -1.03 -0.27 -15.03
CA GLU A 171 0.00 -1.27 -15.34
C GLU A 171 -0.09 -2.55 -14.48
N LEU A 172 -0.45 -2.44 -13.19
CA LEU A 172 -0.69 -3.65 -12.39
C LEU A 172 -1.80 -4.48 -13.03
N TYR A 173 -2.92 -3.86 -13.38
CA TYR A 173 -4.08 -4.58 -13.90
C TYR A 173 -3.77 -5.26 -15.24
N ALA A 174 -2.98 -4.62 -16.10
CA ALA A 174 -2.49 -5.25 -17.34
C ALA A 174 -1.61 -6.48 -17.05
N ALA A 175 -0.62 -6.34 -16.15
CA ALA A 175 0.25 -7.45 -15.76
C ALA A 175 -0.54 -8.59 -15.07
N TRP A 176 -1.55 -8.23 -14.27
CA TRP A 176 -2.42 -9.17 -13.59
C TRP A 176 -3.28 -9.95 -14.58
N GLN A 177 -3.93 -9.29 -15.54
CA GLN A 177 -4.68 -9.95 -16.62
C GLN A 177 -3.79 -10.91 -17.40
N GLU A 178 -2.59 -10.46 -17.79
CA GLU A 178 -1.62 -11.29 -18.50
C GLU A 178 -1.33 -12.59 -17.72
N ARG A 179 -1.06 -12.50 -16.41
CA ARG A 179 -0.82 -13.67 -15.56
C ARG A 179 -2.04 -14.56 -15.39
N LEU A 180 -3.25 -14.01 -15.42
CA LEU A 180 -4.47 -14.81 -15.38
C LEU A 180 -4.65 -15.66 -16.65
N GLY A 181 -4.01 -15.29 -17.77
CA GLY A 181 -3.97 -16.07 -19.01
C GLY A 181 -2.90 -17.17 -19.06
N TRP A 182 -1.91 -17.17 -18.15
CA TRP A 182 -0.81 -18.15 -18.16
C TRP A 182 -1.24 -19.53 -17.61
N ASP A 183 -0.49 -20.60 -17.86
CA ASP A 183 -0.82 -21.88 -17.20
C ASP A 183 -0.67 -21.80 -15.68
N ALA A 184 0.38 -21.13 -15.19
CA ALA A 184 0.58 -20.79 -13.79
C ALA A 184 0.67 -19.27 -13.59
N PHE A 185 -0.05 -18.73 -12.60
CA PHE A 185 -0.06 -17.29 -12.29
C PHE A 185 1.29 -16.80 -11.75
N CYS A 186 1.88 -17.58 -10.85
CA CYS A 186 3.17 -17.33 -10.23
C CYS A 186 4.03 -18.59 -10.34
N PRO A 187 4.88 -18.70 -11.38
CA PRO A 187 5.73 -19.87 -11.60
C PRO A 187 6.61 -20.24 -10.38
N GLU A 188 7.14 -19.25 -9.67
CA GLU A 188 7.95 -19.43 -8.47
C GLU A 188 7.21 -20.13 -7.33
N CYS A 189 5.89 -19.99 -7.25
CA CYS A 189 5.08 -20.61 -6.20
C CYS A 189 4.52 -21.99 -6.58
N GLY A 190 4.78 -22.47 -7.80
CA GLY A 190 4.41 -23.80 -8.28
C GLY A 190 2.93 -24.12 -8.03
N ASN A 191 2.66 -25.23 -7.34
CA ASN A 191 1.31 -25.75 -7.08
C ASN A 191 0.42 -24.85 -6.19
N HIS A 192 0.97 -23.75 -5.67
CA HIS A 192 0.26 -22.79 -4.83
C HIS A 192 0.16 -21.41 -5.50
N ASP A 193 0.35 -21.32 -6.82
CA ASP A 193 0.25 -20.09 -7.58
C ASP A 193 -1.12 -19.38 -7.45
N TRP A 194 -2.20 -20.14 -7.26
CA TRP A 194 -3.53 -19.62 -6.97
C TRP A 194 -3.56 -18.78 -5.68
N LEU A 195 -2.73 -19.09 -4.67
CA LEU A 195 -2.62 -18.25 -3.48
C LEU A 195 -2.09 -16.86 -3.84
N CYS A 196 -1.20 -16.77 -4.84
CA CYS A 196 -0.69 -15.48 -5.30
C CYS A 196 -1.78 -14.65 -5.98
N ALA A 197 -2.63 -15.28 -6.80
CA ALA A 197 -3.77 -14.61 -7.43
C ALA A 197 -4.80 -14.15 -6.38
N GLU A 198 -5.15 -15.00 -5.42
CA GLU A 198 -6.07 -14.67 -4.31
C GLU A 198 -5.52 -13.54 -3.43
N ARG A 199 -4.21 -13.58 -3.09
CA ARG A 199 -3.54 -12.50 -2.35
C ARG A 199 -3.54 -11.20 -3.14
N THR A 200 -3.29 -11.26 -4.44
CA THR A 200 -3.34 -10.09 -5.32
C THR A 200 -4.73 -9.47 -5.30
N ALA A 201 -5.78 -10.28 -5.47
CA ALA A 201 -7.16 -9.79 -5.40
C ALA A 201 -7.50 -9.16 -4.05
N ARG A 202 -7.13 -9.82 -2.95
CA ARG A 202 -7.37 -9.33 -1.60
C ARG A 202 -6.67 -7.99 -1.37
N ARG A 203 -5.40 -7.87 -1.71
CA ARG A 203 -4.63 -6.62 -1.53
C ARG A 203 -5.23 -5.47 -2.35
N ALA A 204 -5.50 -5.70 -3.64
CA ALA A 204 -6.12 -4.70 -4.51
C ALA A 204 -7.49 -4.26 -3.96
N GLN A 205 -8.35 -5.21 -3.59
CA GLN A 205 -9.67 -4.93 -3.04
C GLN A 205 -9.61 -4.15 -1.72
N HIS A 206 -8.70 -4.51 -0.83
CA HIS A 206 -8.52 -3.80 0.43
C HIS A 206 -7.98 -2.38 0.22
N GLY A 207 -7.02 -2.20 -0.70
CA GLY A 207 -6.52 -0.88 -1.10
C GLY A 207 -7.64 0.01 -1.62
N GLN A 208 -8.46 -0.50 -2.53
CA GLN A 208 -9.61 0.21 -3.08
C GLN A 208 -10.64 0.59 -2.00
N ARG A 209 -10.93 -0.30 -1.04
CA ARG A 209 -11.80 0.03 0.11
C ARG A 209 -11.19 1.13 0.98
N ALA A 210 -9.89 1.10 1.20
CA ALA A 210 -9.19 2.12 1.96
C ALA A 210 -9.25 3.49 1.24
N ALA A 211 -9.05 3.53 -0.07
CA ALA A 211 -9.16 4.75 -0.87
C ALA A 211 -10.57 5.35 -0.80
N ALA A 212 -11.61 4.53 -0.99
CA ALA A 212 -13.00 4.99 -0.89
C ALA A 212 -13.31 5.58 0.50
N ARG A 213 -12.91 4.89 1.58
CA ARG A 213 -13.10 5.39 2.95
C ARG A 213 -12.30 6.66 3.23
N PHE A 214 -11.10 6.77 2.68
CA PHE A 214 -10.29 7.99 2.78
C PHE A 214 -10.99 9.17 2.10
N LEU A 215 -11.48 8.99 0.86
CA LEU A 215 -12.20 10.04 0.13
C LEU A 215 -13.46 10.49 0.88
N ASN A 216 -14.23 9.54 1.41
CA ASN A 216 -15.39 9.82 2.23
C ASN A 216 -15.04 10.66 3.47
N ARG A 217 -13.95 10.31 4.18
CA ARG A 217 -13.45 11.08 5.32
C ARG A 217 -12.94 12.46 4.90
N ALA A 218 -12.26 12.57 3.76
CA ALA A 218 -11.77 13.84 3.23
C ALA A 218 -12.93 14.81 2.94
N ALA A 219 -14.02 14.30 2.34
CA ALA A 219 -15.26 15.05 2.11
C ALA A 219 -15.88 15.58 3.42
N ALA A 220 -15.92 14.76 4.47
CA ALA A 220 -16.45 15.16 5.78
C ALA A 220 -15.60 16.25 6.46
N LEU A 221 -14.29 16.26 6.24
CA LEU A 221 -13.35 17.21 6.85
C LEU A 221 -13.22 18.52 6.07
N LEU A 222 -13.66 18.55 4.82
CA LEU A 222 -13.54 19.70 3.93
C LEU A 222 -14.93 20.02 3.36
N PRO A 223 -15.75 20.83 4.07
CA PRO A 223 -17.16 21.05 3.72
C PRO A 223 -17.42 21.57 2.31
N ARG A 224 -16.43 22.21 1.67
CA ARG A 224 -16.53 22.62 0.27
C ARG A 224 -16.49 21.46 -0.72
N TRP A 225 -16.11 20.26 -0.27
CA TRP A 225 -15.89 19.08 -1.10
C TRP A 225 -16.90 17.96 -0.85
N SER A 226 -17.76 18.09 0.17
CA SER A 226 -18.81 17.09 0.44
C SER A 226 -19.78 16.91 -0.73
N GLU A 227 -19.89 17.93 -1.59
CA GLU A 227 -20.71 17.92 -2.81
C GLU A 227 -19.87 17.95 -4.09
N ASP A 228 -18.53 17.80 -4.00
CA ASP A 228 -17.70 17.77 -5.21
C ASP A 228 -17.96 16.47 -5.98
N ALA A 229 -18.54 16.62 -7.18
CA ALA A 229 -18.89 15.49 -8.03
C ALA A 229 -17.68 14.61 -8.39
N ALA A 230 -16.49 15.18 -8.55
CA ALA A 230 -15.29 14.42 -8.90
C ALA A 230 -14.82 13.56 -7.71
N LEU A 231 -14.91 14.08 -6.48
CA LEU A 231 -14.64 13.30 -5.28
C LEU A 231 -15.61 12.12 -5.15
N LEU A 232 -16.92 12.38 -5.30
CA LEU A 232 -17.95 11.34 -5.22
C LEU A 232 -17.79 10.28 -6.33
N MET A 233 -17.45 10.70 -7.54
CA MET A 233 -17.19 9.78 -8.66
C MET A 233 -15.97 8.89 -8.39
N ALA A 234 -14.87 9.47 -7.86
CA ALA A 234 -13.69 8.70 -7.48
C ALA A 234 -14.04 7.68 -6.37
N GLU A 235 -14.72 8.11 -5.30
CA GLU A 235 -15.15 7.22 -4.21
C GLU A 235 -16.01 6.06 -4.73
N ASN A 236 -16.98 6.36 -5.60
CA ASN A 236 -17.86 5.36 -6.18
C ASN A 236 -17.12 4.36 -7.07
N ALA A 237 -16.14 4.83 -7.85
CA ALA A 237 -15.30 3.97 -8.67
C ALA A 237 -14.47 2.99 -7.80
N TYR A 238 -13.80 3.48 -6.75
CA TYR A 238 -13.08 2.62 -5.81
C TYR A 238 -13.98 1.60 -5.11
N ASN A 239 -15.18 2.01 -4.68
CA ASN A 239 -16.16 1.09 -4.13
C ASN A 239 -16.63 0.03 -5.15
N ALA A 240 -16.80 0.40 -6.42
CA ALA A 240 -17.17 -0.52 -7.48
C ALA A 240 -16.07 -1.55 -7.75
N MET A 241 -14.81 -1.11 -7.84
CA MET A 241 -13.66 -2.00 -7.99
C MET A 241 -13.58 -3.02 -6.84
N ALA A 242 -13.71 -2.55 -5.60
CA ALA A 242 -13.67 -3.43 -4.44
C ALA A 242 -14.81 -4.46 -4.42
N ARG A 243 -16.01 -4.09 -4.88
CA ARG A 243 -17.14 -5.03 -5.01
C ARG A 243 -16.85 -6.09 -6.06
N LYS A 244 -16.30 -5.68 -7.22
CA LYS A 244 -15.93 -6.59 -8.31
C LYS A 244 -14.94 -7.65 -7.89
N LEU A 245 -13.95 -7.29 -7.07
CA LEU A 245 -12.93 -8.24 -6.61
C LEU A 245 -13.38 -9.12 -5.45
N THR A 246 -14.48 -8.80 -4.75
CA THR A 246 -14.92 -9.51 -3.53
C THR A 246 -15.02 -11.04 -3.69
N PRO A 247 -15.53 -11.61 -4.80
CA PRO A 247 -15.62 -13.06 -5.00
C PRO A 247 -14.27 -13.80 -4.92
N TYR A 248 -13.15 -13.09 -5.13
CA TYR A 248 -11.81 -13.65 -5.23
C TYR A 248 -10.95 -13.48 -3.97
N THR A 249 -11.51 -12.89 -2.91
CA THR A 249 -10.71 -12.44 -1.74
C THR A 249 -10.77 -13.35 -0.52
N ALA A 250 -11.79 -14.22 -0.42
CA ALA A 250 -11.92 -15.09 0.75
C ALA A 250 -10.84 -16.19 0.73
N PRO A 251 -10.34 -16.66 1.89
CA PRO A 251 -9.37 -17.73 1.94
C PRO A 251 -9.85 -18.99 1.20
N GLY A 252 -9.10 -19.42 0.19
CA GLY A 252 -9.46 -20.58 -0.63
C GLY A 252 -10.57 -20.32 -1.65
N ALA A 253 -11.00 -19.07 -1.86
CA ALA A 253 -12.11 -18.71 -2.75
C ALA A 253 -11.92 -19.22 -4.18
N ILE A 254 -10.65 -19.28 -4.62
CA ILE A 254 -10.32 -19.64 -6.00
C ILE A 254 -9.73 -21.04 -6.15
N ALA A 255 -9.36 -21.69 -5.04
CA ALA A 255 -8.64 -22.97 -5.05
C ALA A 255 -9.42 -24.07 -5.80
N GLY A 256 -10.74 -24.14 -5.60
CA GLY A 256 -11.58 -25.20 -6.18
C GLY A 256 -11.81 -25.10 -7.69
N TRP A 257 -11.57 -23.93 -8.30
CA TRP A 257 -11.79 -23.70 -9.73
C TRP A 257 -10.55 -23.14 -10.43
N TRP A 258 -9.41 -23.04 -9.76
CA TRP A 258 -8.20 -22.45 -10.34
C TRP A 258 -7.77 -23.11 -11.66
N HIS A 259 -7.96 -24.42 -11.80
CA HIS A 259 -7.64 -25.14 -13.03
C HIS A 259 -8.76 -25.12 -14.08
N ASP A 260 -9.93 -24.52 -13.79
CA ASP A 260 -10.99 -24.26 -14.75
C ASP A 260 -10.67 -22.98 -15.55
N ARG A 261 -10.30 -23.16 -16.82
CA ARG A 261 -10.00 -22.06 -17.75
C ARG A 261 -11.18 -21.09 -17.92
N ALA A 262 -12.42 -21.57 -17.92
CA ALA A 262 -13.58 -20.70 -18.05
C ALA A 262 -13.79 -19.85 -16.79
N ALA A 263 -13.51 -20.39 -15.61
CA ALA A 263 -13.52 -19.63 -14.36
C ALA A 263 -12.41 -18.58 -14.31
N ARG A 264 -11.19 -18.92 -14.73
CA ARG A 264 -10.09 -17.97 -14.86
C ARG A 264 -10.36 -16.85 -15.86
N ALA A 265 -10.95 -17.17 -17.02
CA ALA A 265 -11.34 -16.16 -18.00
C ALA A 265 -12.38 -15.17 -17.45
N ARG A 266 -13.31 -15.62 -16.59
CA ARG A 266 -14.25 -14.72 -15.88
C ARG A 266 -13.51 -13.81 -14.89
N PHE A 267 -12.55 -14.35 -14.16
CA PHE A 267 -11.73 -13.56 -13.24
C PHE A 267 -10.91 -12.52 -14.00
N GLU A 268 -10.30 -12.88 -15.12
CA GLU A 268 -9.59 -11.97 -16.02
C GLU A 268 -10.51 -10.83 -16.52
N ALA A 269 -11.73 -11.16 -16.94
CA ALA A 269 -12.72 -10.18 -17.36
C ALA A 269 -13.11 -9.20 -16.22
N ASP A 270 -13.30 -9.69 -15.00
CA ASP A 270 -13.56 -8.82 -13.85
C ASP A 270 -12.35 -7.91 -13.53
N VAL A 271 -11.11 -8.39 -13.71
CA VAL A 271 -9.90 -7.56 -13.55
C VAL A 271 -9.82 -6.50 -14.66
N ALA A 272 -10.27 -6.80 -15.88
CA ALA A 272 -10.40 -5.81 -16.96
C ALA A 272 -11.41 -4.71 -16.61
N GLU A 273 -12.59 -5.07 -16.12
CA GLU A 273 -13.57 -4.07 -15.66
C GLU A 273 -13.03 -3.23 -14.49
N VAL A 274 -12.25 -3.83 -13.58
CA VAL A 274 -11.57 -3.09 -12.50
C VAL A 274 -10.56 -2.10 -13.07
N ALA A 275 -9.81 -2.45 -14.12
CA ALA A 275 -8.87 -1.55 -14.77
C ALA A 275 -9.59 -0.33 -15.37
N ASP A 276 -10.73 -0.53 -16.03
CA ASP A 276 -11.53 0.55 -16.60
C ASP A 276 -12.08 1.50 -15.52
N LEU A 277 -12.57 0.93 -14.41
CA LEU A 277 -13.00 1.70 -13.25
C LEU A 277 -11.85 2.49 -12.62
N HIS A 278 -10.63 1.95 -12.61
CA HIS A 278 -9.44 2.64 -12.12
C HIS A 278 -9.12 3.87 -12.98
N VAL A 279 -9.23 3.76 -14.31
CA VAL A 279 -9.07 4.91 -15.22
C VAL A 279 -10.10 6.01 -14.89
N HIS A 280 -11.36 5.65 -14.64
CA HIS A 280 -12.38 6.61 -14.23
C HIS A 280 -12.08 7.27 -12.88
N ALA A 281 -11.57 6.50 -11.91
CA ALA A 281 -11.13 7.03 -10.63
C ALA A 281 -9.96 8.02 -10.80
N ALA A 282 -8.95 7.67 -11.61
CA ALA A 282 -7.78 8.50 -11.88
C ALA A 282 -8.14 9.82 -12.56
N LEU A 283 -9.06 9.80 -13.53
CA LEU A 283 -9.59 11.00 -14.19
C LEU A 283 -10.37 11.89 -13.21
N SER A 284 -11.18 11.28 -12.35
CA SER A 284 -11.94 12.01 -11.32
C SER A 284 -11.00 12.66 -10.29
N LEU A 285 -9.96 11.96 -9.85
CA LEU A 285 -8.92 12.50 -8.98
C LEU A 285 -8.12 13.62 -9.65
N ALA A 286 -7.81 13.51 -10.95
CA ALA A 286 -7.17 14.59 -11.71
C ALA A 286 -8.04 15.85 -11.78
N CYS A 287 -9.33 15.67 -12.06
CA CYS A 287 -10.29 16.78 -12.05
C CYS A 287 -10.37 17.46 -10.67
N LEU A 288 -10.35 16.67 -9.59
CA LEU A 288 -10.31 17.18 -8.23
C LEU A 288 -9.00 17.95 -7.97
N ALA A 289 -7.85 17.34 -8.29
CA ALA A 289 -6.52 17.89 -8.06
C ALA A 289 -6.30 19.26 -8.74
N CYS A 290 -6.87 19.48 -9.93
CA CYS A 290 -6.81 20.78 -10.62
C CYS A 290 -7.51 21.92 -9.87
N ARG A 291 -8.34 21.62 -8.86
CA ARG A 291 -9.11 22.59 -8.06
C ARG A 291 -8.54 22.77 -6.64
N LEU A 292 -7.53 21.98 -6.27
CA LEU A 292 -6.87 21.99 -4.96
C LEU A 292 -5.77 23.03 -4.89
#